data_AF-A0A960R557-F1
#
_entry.id   AF-A0A960R557-F1
#
_cell.length_a   1.000
_cell.length_b   1.000
_cell.length_c   1.000
_cell.angle_alpha   90.00
_cell.angle_beta   90.00
_cell.angle_gamma   90.00
#
_symmetry.space_group_name_H-M   'P 1'
#
loop_
_entity.id
_entity.type
_entity.pdbx_description
1 polymer ?
#
loop_
_entity_poly.entity_id
_entity_poly.type
_entity_poly.pdbx_seq_one_letter_code
_entity_poly.pdbx_strand_id
1 'polypeptide(L)'
;NTYLTIGNGQEWILNDCYPTGIRRQQTPYLYHVPTRKRHDLGHFHSPKEYVGEWRCDTHPRSSPDGRKVVIDSPHGGTGRQLWLLDVSGIVG
;
A
#
# COMPACT_ATOMS: atom_id res chain seq x y z
N ASN A 1 9.60 -1.41 -0.74
CA ASN A 1 8.96 -2.59 -1.35
C ASN A 1 9.27 -3.82 -0.51
N THR A 2 8.31 -4.73 -0.32
CA THR A 2 8.50 -6.02 0.37
C THR A 2 7.77 -7.13 -0.40
N TYR A 3 7.93 -8.40 -0.01
CA TYR A 3 7.22 -9.53 -0.62
C TYR A 3 6.10 -10.05 0.30
N LEU A 4 5.04 -10.60 -0.29
CA LEU A 4 4.05 -11.36 0.46
C LEU A 4 4.50 -12.80 0.62
N THR A 5 4.22 -13.36 1.79
CA THR A 5 4.52 -14.74 2.18
C THR A 5 3.47 -15.72 1.64
N ILE A 6 3.14 -15.62 0.35
CA ILE A 6 2.22 -16.53 -0.36
C ILE A 6 3.03 -17.44 -1.27
N GLY A 7 2.68 -18.72 -1.30
CA GLY A 7 3.40 -19.72 -2.09
C GLY A 7 4.87 -19.80 -1.67
N ASN A 8 5.79 -19.58 -2.61
CA ASN A 8 7.24 -19.53 -2.36
C ASN A 8 7.73 -18.19 -1.79
N GLY A 9 6.83 -17.21 -1.59
CA GLY A 9 7.17 -15.90 -1.04
C GLY A 9 7.87 -14.93 -2.01
N GLN A 10 7.87 -15.22 -3.31
CA GLN A 10 8.61 -14.43 -4.32
C GLN A 10 7.73 -13.89 -5.45
N GLU A 11 6.47 -14.32 -5.53
CA GLU A 11 5.59 -13.99 -6.66
C GLU A 11 4.94 -12.61 -6.54
N TRP A 12 4.70 -12.16 -5.30
CA TRP A 12 3.94 -10.96 -5.02
C TRP A 12 4.80 -9.91 -4.33
N ILE A 13 4.96 -8.76 -4.99
CA ILE A 13 5.69 -7.61 -4.48
C ILE A 13 4.68 -6.56 -4.00
N LEU A 14 4.78 -6.18 -2.73
CA LEU A 14 4.07 -5.07 -2.12
C LEU A 14 4.89 -3.79 -2.24
N ASN A 15 4.29 -2.77 -2.85
CA ASN A 15 4.93 -1.50 -3.16
C ASN A 15 4.15 -0.34 -2.57
N ASP A 16 4.88 0.69 -2.18
CA ASP A 16 4.37 2.01 -1.83
C ASP A 16 4.54 3.00 -2.99
N CYS A 17 3.88 4.14 -2.86
CA CYS A 17 3.98 5.26 -3.79
C CYS A 17 3.99 6.57 -3.01
N TYR A 18 4.81 7.51 -3.46
CA TYR A 18 4.70 8.90 -3.05
C TYR A 18 3.41 9.54 -3.59
N PRO A 19 2.90 10.61 -2.96
CA PRO A 19 1.72 11.30 -3.47
C PRO A 19 2.02 11.91 -4.84
N THR A 20 1.16 11.64 -5.81
CA THR A 20 1.31 12.13 -7.20
C THR A 20 0.11 12.95 -7.65
N GLY A 21 0.36 13.82 -8.64
CA GLY A 21 -0.66 14.65 -9.29
C GLY A 21 -1.27 15.73 -8.38
N ILE A 22 -2.19 16.50 -8.96
CA ILE A 22 -2.86 17.61 -8.25
C ILE A 22 -3.71 17.13 -7.06
N ARG A 23 -4.19 15.89 -7.12
CA ARG A 23 -4.96 15.26 -6.04
C ARG A 23 -4.10 14.63 -4.95
N ARG A 24 -2.76 14.66 -5.09
CA ARG A 24 -1.78 14.09 -4.13
C ARG A 24 -2.16 12.68 -3.67
N GLN A 25 -2.37 11.77 -4.61
CA GLN A 25 -2.79 10.41 -4.31
C GLN A 25 -1.59 9.48 -4.14
N GLN A 26 -1.58 8.72 -3.05
CA GLN A 26 -0.69 7.60 -2.82
C GLN A 26 -1.44 6.32 -3.19
N THR A 27 -0.84 5.50 -4.06
CA THR A 27 -1.45 4.27 -4.57
C THR A 27 -0.55 3.07 -4.26
N PRO A 28 -0.54 2.56 -3.02
CA PRO A 28 0.09 1.27 -2.73
C PRO A 28 -0.47 0.18 -3.65
N TYR A 29 0.37 -0.73 -4.10
CA TYR A 29 -0.03 -1.75 -5.05
C TYR A 29 0.69 -3.07 -4.83
N LEU A 30 0.02 -4.14 -5.26
CA LEU A 30 0.60 -5.46 -5.44
C LEU A 30 1.04 -5.62 -6.89
N TYR A 31 2.22 -6.18 -7.08
CA TYR A 31 2.69 -6.61 -8.39
C TYR A 31 2.92 -8.11 -8.39
N HIS A 32 2.21 -8.81 -9.27
CA HIS A 32 2.36 -10.24 -9.49
C HIS A 32 3.39 -10.49 -10.59
N VAL A 33 4.55 -11.00 -10.20
CA VAL A 33 5.71 -11.20 -11.09
C VAL A 33 5.40 -12.18 -12.23
N PRO A 34 4.81 -13.38 -12.00
CA PRO A 34 4.55 -14.34 -13.06
C PRO A 34 3.64 -13.80 -14.17
N THR A 35 2.56 -13.08 -13.81
CA THR A 35 1.62 -12.53 -14.80
C THR A 35 1.93 -11.10 -15.23
N ARG A 36 2.95 -10.46 -14.62
CA ARG A 36 3.31 -9.05 -14.82
C ARG A 36 2.13 -8.09 -14.61
N LYS A 37 1.26 -8.41 -13.64
CA LYS A 37 0.05 -7.63 -13.37
C LYS A 37 0.23 -6.77 -12.13
N ARG A 38 -0.18 -5.51 -12.23
CA ARG A 38 -0.31 -4.58 -11.11
C ARG A 38 -1.75 -4.56 -10.62
N HIS A 39 -1.92 -4.57 -9.30
CA HIS A 39 -3.19 -4.46 -8.62
C HIS A 39 -3.09 -3.33 -7.60
N ASP A 40 -3.78 -2.22 -7.87
CA ASP A 40 -3.84 -1.09 -6.93
C ASP A 40 -4.68 -1.47 -5.71
N LEU A 41 -4.17 -1.15 -4.52
CA LEU A 41 -4.84 -1.44 -3.25
C LEU A 41 -5.77 -0.31 -2.80
N GLY A 42 -5.70 0.84 -3.46
CA GLY A 42 -6.51 2.02 -3.17
C GLY A 42 -5.82 3.30 -3.57
N HIS A 43 -6.56 4.41 -3.49
CA HIS A 43 -6.07 5.75 -3.76
C HIS A 43 -6.26 6.59 -2.50
N PHE A 44 -5.17 6.86 -1.80
CA PHE A 44 -5.21 7.50 -0.50
C PHE A 44 -4.70 8.93 -0.63
N HIS A 45 -5.56 9.90 -0.33
CA HIS A 45 -5.19 11.31 -0.37
C HIS A 45 -4.16 11.62 0.72
N SER A 46 -3.05 12.27 0.32
CA SER A 46 -2.05 12.84 1.23
C SER A 46 -2.32 14.35 1.36
N PRO A 47 -2.89 14.83 2.49
CA PRO A 47 -3.15 16.25 2.71
C PRO A 47 -1.86 17.06 2.61
N LYS A 48 -2.00 18.34 2.24
CA LYS A 48 -0.87 19.24 1.94
C LYS A 48 0.07 19.45 3.13
N GLU A 49 -0.44 19.35 4.36
CA GLU A 49 0.35 19.40 5.60
C GLU A 49 1.31 18.21 5.77
N TYR A 50 1.10 17.07 5.09
CA TYR A 50 2.01 15.91 5.14
C TYR A 50 3.07 16.01 4.02
N VAL A 51 4.07 16.86 4.24
CA VAL A 51 5.20 17.08 3.32
C VAL A 51 6.53 17.21 4.07
N GLY A 52 7.65 17.00 3.37
CA GLY A 52 8.99 17.10 3.95
C GLY A 52 9.22 16.11 5.10
N GLU A 53 9.67 16.63 6.24
CA GLU A 53 9.85 15.85 7.48
C GLU A 53 8.53 15.33 8.05
N TRP A 54 7.41 16.01 7.77
CA TRP A 54 6.08 15.63 8.24
C TRP A 54 5.36 14.67 7.29
N ARG A 55 6.03 14.19 6.22
CA ARG A 55 5.40 13.30 5.25
C ARG A 55 4.90 12.01 5.91
N CYS A 56 3.84 11.46 5.35
CA CYS A 56 3.37 10.13 5.70
C CYS A 56 3.64 9.17 4.55
N ASP A 57 4.74 8.42 4.64
CA ASP A 57 5.02 7.31 3.74
C ASP A 57 4.09 6.14 4.11
N THR A 58 3.54 5.45 3.11
CA THR A 58 2.49 4.44 3.38
C THR A 58 2.99 3.19 4.10
N HIS A 59 4.30 2.93 4.10
CA HIS A 59 4.97 1.80 4.75
C HIS A 59 4.14 0.49 4.75
N PRO A 60 3.74 -0.01 3.57
CA PRO A 60 2.85 -1.14 3.50
C PRO A 60 3.53 -2.40 4.06
N ARG A 61 2.81 -3.12 4.93
CA ARG A 61 3.29 -4.35 5.59
C ARG A 61 2.24 -5.44 5.45
N SER A 62 2.64 -6.66 5.14
CA SER A 62 1.74 -7.81 4.98
C SER A 62 1.56 -8.58 6.29
N SER A 63 0.40 -9.20 6.45
CA SER A 63 0.18 -10.23 7.48
C SER A 63 0.97 -11.50 7.16
N PRO A 64 1.26 -12.37 8.16
CA PRO A 64 2.01 -13.61 7.93
C PRO A 64 1.36 -14.56 6.92
N ASP A 65 0.03 -14.55 6.81
CA ASP A 65 -0.74 -15.34 5.83
C ASP A 65 -0.84 -14.66 4.45
N GLY A 66 -0.27 -13.46 4.27
CA GLY A 66 -0.32 -12.69 3.04
C GLY A 66 -1.69 -12.15 2.64
N ARG A 67 -2.74 -12.33 3.45
CA ARG A 67 -4.12 -11.98 3.08
C ARG A 67 -4.52 -10.56 3.46
N LYS A 68 -3.71 -9.87 4.27
CA LYS A 68 -3.97 -8.51 4.71
C LYS A 68 -2.73 -7.64 4.55
N VAL A 69 -2.95 -6.36 4.30
CA VAL A 69 -1.92 -5.33 4.25
C VAL A 69 -2.30 -4.21 5.20
N VAL A 70 -1.37 -3.74 6.04
CA VAL A 70 -1.53 -2.50 6.79
C VAL A 70 -0.75 -1.39 6.10
N ILE A 71 -1.35 -0.19 6.02
CA ILE A 71 -0.69 1.03 5.56
C ILE A 71 -0.80 2.14 6.60
N ASP A 72 0.16 3.05 6.57
CA ASP A 72 0.09 4.31 7.30
C ASP A 72 -0.54 5.36 6.38
N SER A 73 -1.61 6.04 6.80
CA SER A 73 -2.21 7.09 5.97
C SER A 73 -3.03 8.10 6.77
N PRO A 74 -2.95 9.40 6.43
CA PRO A 74 -3.78 10.45 7.01
C PRO A 74 -5.10 10.69 6.26
N HIS A 75 -5.44 9.87 5.25
CA HIS A 75 -6.56 10.14 4.34
C HIS A 75 -7.94 10.26 5.02
N GLY A 76 -8.11 9.70 6.22
CA GLY A 76 -9.35 9.79 6.99
C GLY A 76 -9.58 11.15 7.67
N GLY A 77 -8.63 12.09 7.59
CA GLY A 77 -8.78 13.45 8.11
C GLY A 77 -8.56 13.61 9.62
N THR A 78 -8.30 12.52 10.35
CA THR A 78 -8.09 12.52 11.81
C THR A 78 -6.64 12.21 12.18
N GLY A 79 -5.69 12.77 11.44
CA GLY A 79 -4.26 12.50 11.61
C GLY A 79 -3.78 11.22 10.91
N ARG A 80 -2.48 10.91 11.03
CA ARG A 80 -1.90 9.65 10.55
C ARG A 80 -2.48 8.47 11.32
N GLN A 81 -3.10 7.54 10.60
CA GLN A 81 -3.68 6.32 11.16
C GLN A 81 -3.14 5.07 10.46
N LEU A 82 -3.35 3.91 11.09
CA LEU A 82 -3.11 2.60 10.49
C LEU A 82 -4.40 2.09 9.86
N TRP A 83 -4.33 1.67 8.61
CA TRP A 83 -5.47 1.15 7.84
C TRP A 83 -5.19 -0.27 7.41
N LEU A 84 -6.10 -1.19 7.73
CA LEU A 84 -6.03 -2.59 7.35
C LEU A 84 -6.83 -2.82 6.07
N LEU A 85 -6.16 -3.35 5.06
CA LEU A 85 -6.70 -3.68 3.75
C LEU A 85 -6.78 -5.20 3.63
N ASP A 86 -7.94 -5.72 3.22
CA ASP A 86 -8.09 -7.11 2.83
C ASP A 86 -7.67 -7.26 1.37
N VAL A 87 -6.70 -8.13 1.12
CA VAL A 87 -6.19 -8.41 -0.23
C VAL A 87 -6.43 -9.86 -0.65
N SER A 88 -7.17 -10.64 0.15
CA SER A 88 -7.45 -12.05 -0.13
C SER A 88 -8.10 -12.29 -1.49
N GLY A 89 -8.96 -11.38 -1.95
CA GLY A 89 -9.59 -11.44 -3.27
C GLY A 89 -8.64 -11.15 -4.45
N ILE A 90 -7.41 -10.72 -4.19
CA ILE A 90 -6.38 -10.47 -5.22
C ILE A 90 -5.42 -11.65 -5.33
N VAL A 91 -5.02 -12.21 -4.19
CA VAL A 91 -3.85 -13.09 -4.09
C VAL A 91 -4.15 -14.59 -4.19
N GLY A 92 -5.40 -15.02 -3.98
CA GLY A 92 -5.81 -16.43 -4.08
C GLY A 92 -5.38 -17.28 -2.89
#